data_AF-E6W356-F1
#
_entry.id   AF-E6W356-F1
#
_cell.length_a   1.000
_cell.length_b   1.000
_cell.length_c   1.000
_cell.angle_alpha   90.00
_cell.angle_beta   90.00
_cell.angle_gamma   90.00
#
_symmetry.space_group_name_H-M   'P 1'
#
loop_
_entity.id
_entity.type
_entity.pdbx_description
1 polymer ?
#
loop_
_entity_poly.entity_id
_entity_poly.type
_entity_poly.pdbx_seq_one_letter_code
_entity_poly.pdbx_strand_id
1 'polypeptide(L)'
;MNQAETESTIDRYATFKGIDCDGRAGILMQRIEKLAADPLAASPFWAYFLAKRTPRSGPKPDDLFLIHTNINQLYELFEQAEDEESLAMLEWLEEHCC
;
A
#
# COMPACT_ATOMS: atom_id res chain seq x y z
N MET A 1 -2.92 42.32 26.17
CA MET A 1 -3.55 41.41 25.20
C MET A 1 -2.45 40.93 24.28
N ASN A 2 -2.02 39.67 24.38
CA ASN A 2 -1.17 39.02 23.38
C ASN A 2 -1.54 37.54 23.42
N GLN A 3 -2.32 37.10 22.43
CA GLN A 3 -2.51 35.69 22.13
C GLN A 3 -1.28 35.26 21.34
N ALA A 4 -0.50 34.33 21.89
CA ALA A 4 0.45 33.58 21.10
C ALA A 4 -0.33 32.39 20.52
N GLU A 5 -0.62 32.45 19.23
CA GLU A 5 -1.10 31.31 18.46
C GLU A 5 0.02 30.25 18.45
N THR A 6 -0.23 29.14 19.14
CA THR A 6 0.62 27.96 19.06
C THR A 6 0.36 27.29 17.72
N GLU A 7 1.11 27.74 16.71
CA GLU A 7 1.27 27.04 15.44
C GLU A 7 1.84 25.66 15.76
N SER A 8 0.98 24.64 15.77
CA SER A 8 1.40 23.25 15.97
C SER A 8 2.17 22.84 14.72
N THR A 9 3.48 23.02 14.76
CA THR A 9 4.39 22.45 13.78
C THR A 9 4.13 20.95 13.74
N ILE A 10 3.40 20.49 12.73
CA ILE A 10 3.24 19.06 12.47
C ILE A 10 4.66 18.52 12.33
N ASP A 11 5.04 17.69 13.28
CA ASP A 11 6.31 17.00 13.23
C ASP A 11 6.27 16.09 12.01
N ARG A 12 6.91 16.53 10.91
CA ARG A 12 7.03 15.77 9.66
C ARG A 12 7.80 14.45 9.85
N TYR A 13 8.35 14.23 11.05
CA TYR A 13 9.05 13.02 11.47
C TYR A 13 8.47 12.47 12.77
N ALA A 14 7.16 12.60 12.97
CA ALA A 14 6.46 11.81 13.99
C ALA A 14 6.79 10.33 13.75
N THR A 15 7.73 9.83 14.53
CA THR A 15 8.16 8.44 14.53
C THR A 15 6.94 7.54 14.59
N PHE A 16 6.89 6.51 13.74
CA PHE A 16 6.00 5.34 13.57
C PHE A 16 5.29 4.71 14.81
N LYS A 17 5.23 5.37 15.96
CA LYS A 17 4.57 4.91 17.18
C LYS A 17 3.06 5.11 17.06
N GLY A 18 2.39 4.07 16.57
CA GLY A 18 0.94 3.93 16.62
C GLY A 18 0.27 3.67 15.27
N ILE A 19 1.04 3.63 14.17
CA ILE A 19 0.53 3.37 12.83
C ILE A 19 0.87 1.94 12.42
N ASP A 20 -0.16 1.12 12.20
CA ASP A 20 -0.01 -0.28 11.77
C ASP A 20 0.13 -0.38 10.24
N CYS A 21 1.32 -0.05 9.74
CA CYS A 21 1.65 -0.16 8.31
C CYS A 21 1.61 -1.61 7.84
N ASP A 22 2.16 -2.54 8.61
CA ASP A 22 2.23 -3.96 8.24
C ASP A 22 0.83 -4.59 8.13
N GLY A 23 -0.05 -4.33 9.11
CA GLY A 23 -1.42 -4.84 9.09
C GLY A 23 -2.23 -4.27 7.93
N ARG A 24 -2.11 -2.97 7.65
CA ARG A 24 -2.78 -2.34 6.51
C ARG A 24 -2.25 -2.81 5.16
N ALA A 25 -0.93 -2.94 5.01
CA ALA A 25 -0.31 -3.53 3.84
C ALA A 25 -0.79 -4.97 3.62
N GLY A 26 -0.92 -5.77 4.69
CA GLY A 26 -1.48 -7.12 4.62
C GLY A 26 -2.95 -7.17 4.19
N ILE A 27 -3.77 -6.20 4.59
CA ILE A 27 -5.16 -6.07 4.12
C ILE A 27 -5.18 -5.69 2.64
N LEU A 28 -4.39 -4.70 2.22
CA LEU A 28 -4.35 -4.29 0.82
C LEU A 28 -3.86 -5.44 -0.08
N MET A 29 -2.87 -6.21 0.38
CA MET A 29 -2.38 -7.39 -0.33
C MET A 29 -3.46 -8.45 -0.56
N GLN A 30 -4.37 -8.68 0.40
CA GLN A 30 -5.50 -9.59 0.21
C GLN A 30 -6.48 -9.07 -0.87
N ARG A 31 -6.66 -7.75 -0.97
CA ARG A 31 -7.49 -7.14 -2.02
C ARG A 31 -6.86 -7.30 -3.40
N ILE A 32 -5.54 -7.09 -3.49
CA ILE A 32 -4.75 -7.34 -4.71
C ILE A 32 -4.89 -8.80 -5.14
N GLU A 33 -4.74 -9.75 -4.21
CA GLU A 33 -4.91 -11.18 -4.51
C GLU A 33 -6.30 -11.52 -5.06
N LYS A 34 -7.34 -10.93 -4.46
CA LYS A 34 -8.72 -11.13 -4.91
C LYS A 34 -8.96 -10.59 -6.33
N LEU A 35 -8.49 -9.38 -6.61
CA LEU A 35 -8.64 -8.76 -7.94
C LEU A 35 -7.77 -9.46 -8.99
N ALA A 36 -6.54 -9.84 -8.64
CA ALA A 36 -5.64 -10.60 -9.53
C ALA A 36 -6.20 -11.98 -9.93
N ALA A 37 -7.11 -12.56 -9.13
CA ALA A 37 -7.80 -13.80 -9.45
C ALA A 37 -9.00 -13.60 -10.39
N ASP A 38 -9.45 -12.35 -10.63
CA ASP A 38 -10.51 -12.05 -11.58
C ASP A 38 -10.02 -12.30 -13.02
N PRO A 39 -10.71 -13.15 -13.81
CA PRO A 39 -10.40 -13.34 -15.23
C PRO A 39 -10.39 -12.06 -16.06
N LEU A 40 -11.12 -11.02 -15.66
CA LEU A 40 -11.13 -9.72 -16.33
C LEU A 40 -9.85 -8.91 -16.06
N ALA A 41 -9.17 -9.16 -14.95
CA ALA A 41 -7.87 -8.58 -14.61
C ALA A 41 -6.70 -9.50 -15.00
N ALA A 42 -6.95 -10.56 -15.77
CA ALA A 42 -5.96 -11.59 -16.09
C ALA A 42 -4.74 -10.99 -16.82
N SER A 43 -3.63 -10.87 -16.08
CA SER A 43 -2.35 -10.40 -16.57
C SER A 43 -1.24 -11.31 -16.05
N PRO A 44 -0.29 -11.74 -16.91
CA PRO A 44 0.91 -12.45 -16.46
C PRO A 44 1.70 -11.68 -15.38
N PHE A 45 1.55 -10.35 -15.36
CA PHE A 45 2.15 -9.50 -14.33
C PHE A 45 1.67 -9.87 -12.93
N TRP A 46 0.37 -10.09 -12.72
CA TRP A 46 -0.16 -10.34 -11.37
C TRP A 46 0.29 -11.69 -10.81
N ALA A 47 0.36 -12.72 -11.66
CA ALA A 47 0.95 -14.00 -11.28
C ALA A 47 2.44 -13.83 -10.87
N TYR A 48 3.20 -13.03 -11.63
CA TYR A 48 4.58 -12.72 -11.31
C TYR A 48 4.72 -11.89 -10.01
N PHE A 49 3.88 -10.87 -9.82
CA PHE A 49 3.84 -10.03 -8.64
C PHE A 49 3.57 -10.85 -7.38
N LEU A 50 2.51 -11.68 -7.38
CA LEU A 50 2.15 -12.52 -6.23
C LEU A 50 3.22 -13.57 -5.93
N ALA A 51 3.91 -14.09 -6.94
CA ALA A 51 5.03 -15.00 -6.74
C ALA A 51 6.21 -14.36 -5.98
N LYS A 52 6.36 -13.02 -6.00
CA LYS A 52 7.40 -12.32 -5.23
C LYS A 52 7.19 -12.43 -3.71
N ARG A 53 5.97 -12.74 -3.24
CA ARG A 53 5.70 -12.99 -1.80
C ARG A 53 6.36 -14.27 -1.29
N THR A 54 6.69 -15.20 -2.18
CA THR A 54 7.34 -16.48 -1.84
C THR A 54 8.55 -16.72 -2.74
N PRO A 55 9.64 -15.95 -2.55
CA PRO A 55 10.80 -16.05 -3.42
C PRO A 55 11.48 -17.41 -3.28
N ARG A 56 12.04 -17.93 -4.39
CA ARG A 56 12.81 -19.19 -4.39
C ARG A 56 14.13 -19.09 -3.64
N SER A 57 14.65 -17.89 -3.44
CA SER A 57 15.93 -17.60 -2.80
C SER A 57 15.93 -16.18 -2.22
N GLY A 58 16.72 -15.95 -1.18
CA GLY A 58 16.81 -14.64 -0.52
C GLY A 58 15.75 -14.43 0.55
N PRO A 59 15.76 -13.27 1.22
CA PRO A 59 14.79 -12.94 2.25
C PRO A 59 13.39 -12.78 1.63
N LYS A 60 12.36 -13.21 2.37
CA LYS A 60 10.98 -12.93 2.02
C LYS A 60 10.74 -11.41 2.15
N PRO A 61 10.31 -10.71 1.08
CA PRO A 61 9.93 -9.31 1.21
C PRO A 61 8.66 -9.18 2.04
N ASP A 62 8.54 -8.10 2.81
CA ASP A 62 7.28 -7.72 3.43
C ASP A 62 6.30 -7.15 2.37
N ASP A 63 5.01 -7.15 2.71
CA ASP A 63 3.96 -6.73 1.79
C ASP A 63 4.06 -5.23 1.47
N LEU A 64 4.50 -4.40 2.43
CA LEU A 64 4.66 -2.96 2.23
C LEU A 64 5.73 -2.66 1.17
N PHE A 65 6.87 -3.35 1.20
CA PHE A 65 7.91 -3.26 0.20
C PHE A 65 7.41 -3.64 -1.20
N LEU A 66 6.63 -4.72 -1.30
CA LEU A 66 6.06 -5.15 -2.58
C LEU A 66 5.04 -4.14 -3.11
N ILE A 67 4.19 -3.58 -2.23
CA ILE A 67 3.24 -2.53 -2.60
C ILE A 67 3.98 -1.30 -3.10
N HIS A 68 4.94 -0.78 -2.33
CA HIS A 68 5.69 0.42 -2.67
C HIS A 68 6.41 0.30 -4.02
N THR A 69 7.09 -0.82 -4.26
CA THR A 69 7.88 -1.01 -5.50
C THR A 69 7.03 -1.25 -6.76
N ASN A 70 5.71 -1.41 -6.62
CA ASN A 70 4.79 -1.63 -7.75
C ASN A 70 3.57 -0.68 -7.66
N ILE A 71 3.69 0.44 -6.95
CA ILE A 71 2.56 1.28 -6.55
C ILE A 71 1.72 1.79 -7.73
N ASN A 72 2.36 2.19 -8.84
CA ASN A 72 1.66 2.65 -10.04
C ASN A 72 0.81 1.55 -10.68
N GLN A 73 1.29 0.30 -10.68
CA GLN A 73 0.50 -0.82 -11.20
C GLN A 73 -0.70 -1.11 -10.30
N LEU A 74 -0.60 -0.83 -9.01
CA LEU A 74 -1.69 -0.98 -8.06
C LEU A 74 -2.74 0.13 -8.23
N TYR A 75 -2.33 1.38 -8.48
CA TYR A 75 -3.24 2.44 -8.89
C TYR A 75 -4.03 2.03 -10.14
N GLU A 76 -3.33 1.59 -11.19
CA GLU A 76 -3.97 1.13 -12.43
C GLU A 76 -4.94 -0.03 -12.18
N LEU A 77 -4.58 -1.00 -11.32
CA LEU A 77 -5.45 -2.13 -10.96
C LEU A 77 -6.76 -1.67 -10.31
N PHE A 78 -6.66 -0.81 -9.30
CA PHE A 78 -7.83 -0.39 -8.54
C PHE A 78 -8.69 0.61 -9.31
N GLU A 79 -8.08 1.48 -10.14
CA GLU A 79 -8.82 2.35 -11.08
C GLU A 79 -9.63 1.53 -12.08
N GLN A 80 -9.03 0.49 -12.70
CA GLN A 80 -9.72 -0.39 -13.63
C GLN A 80 -10.84 -1.20 -12.97
N ALA A 81 -10.68 -1.53 -11.69
CA ALA A 81 -11.69 -2.23 -10.90
C ALA A 81 -12.76 -1.30 -10.31
N GLU A 82 -12.64 0.02 -10.49
CA GLU A 82 -13.46 1.03 -9.82
C GLU A 82 -13.51 0.85 -8.28
N ASP A 83 -12.39 0.40 -7.68
CA ASP A 83 -12.28 0.09 -6.25
C ASP A 83 -11.72 1.29 -5.46
N GLU A 84 -12.59 2.27 -5.21
CA GLU A 84 -12.26 3.50 -4.47
C GLU A 84 -11.74 3.23 -3.06
N GLU A 85 -12.20 2.14 -2.41
CA GLU A 85 -11.76 1.80 -1.05
C GLU A 85 -10.29 1.34 -1.05
N SER A 86 -9.90 0.54 -2.04
CA SER A 86 -8.51 0.12 -2.21
C SER A 86 -7.61 1.28 -2.64
N LEU A 87 -8.10 2.19 -3.48
CA LEU A 87 -7.37 3.42 -3.85
C LEU A 87 -7.07 4.27 -2.63
N ALA A 88 -8.09 4.58 -1.81
CA ALA A 88 -7.90 5.38 -0.60
C ALA A 88 -6.95 4.69 0.40
N MET A 89 -6.96 3.36 0.46
CA MET A 89 -6.02 2.60 1.30
C MET A 89 -4.59 2.66 0.77
N LEU A 90 -4.41 2.61 -0.56
CA LEU A 90 -3.11 2.72 -1.21
C LEU A 90 -2.52 4.12 -1.02
N GLU A 91 -3.30 5.17 -1.25
CA GLU A 91 -2.91 6.58 -1.02
C GLU A 91 -2.48 6.79 0.44
N TRP A 92 -3.26 6.27 1.39
CA TRP A 92 -2.91 6.38 2.80
C TRP A 92 -1.59 5.67 3.12
N LEU A 93 -1.33 4.48 2.55
CA LEU A 93 -0.06 3.75 2.75
C LEU A 93 1.12 4.51 2.12
N GLU A 94 0.92 5.15 0.96
CA GLU A 94 1.92 5.99 0.31
C GLU A 94 2.28 7.19 1.18
N GLU A 95 1.29 7.90 1.72
CA GLU A 95 1.52 9.10 2.53
C GLU A 95 2.12 8.81 3.91
N HIS A 96 1.75 7.67 4.53
CA HIS A 96 2.07 7.41 5.94
C HIS A 96 3.16 6.37 6.17
N CYS A 97 3.48 5.53 5.18
CA CYS A 97 4.36 4.38 5.36
C CYS A 97 5.52 4.29 4.34
N CYS A 98 5.61 5.21 3.38
CA CYS A 98 6.61 5.20 2.29
C CYS A 98 7.52 6.44 2.30
#